data_AF-A0A0V0ITF1-F1
#
_entry.id   AF-A0A0V0ITF1-F1
#
_cell.length_a   1.000
_cell.length_b   1.000
_cell.length_c   1.000
_cell.angle_alpha   90.00
_cell.angle_beta   90.00
_cell.angle_gamma   90.00
#
_symmetry.space_group_name_H-M   'P 1'
#
loop_
_entity.id
_entity.type
_entity.pdbx_description
1 polymer ?
#
loop_
_entity_poly.entity_id
_entity_poly.type
_entity_poly.pdbx_seq_one_letter_code
_entity_poly.pdbx_strand_id
1 'polypeptide(L)'
;MSKTLFFGIARHNLTVVAMDGSPITKPFSTDYVELSIQQSVDCIFEANQQPDYYYMVAGTNVSQTHDTNKITTAIIEYEGNYTPSSPPLLPNFPPNKSSSRNYLNVIMTFVILGLFFCMSLVFIWYRRPSRPHRSAMVTPL
;
A
#
# COMPACT_ATOMS: atom_id res chain seq x y z
N MET A 1 15.32 19.28 -5.40
CA MET A 1 14.64 18.10 -6.00
C MET A 1 13.60 17.61 -5.00
N SER A 2 12.31 17.68 -5.35
CA SER A 2 11.24 17.05 -4.56
C SER A 2 11.39 15.53 -4.68
N LYS A 3 11.37 14.83 -3.55
CA LYS A 3 11.32 13.37 -3.52
C LYS A 3 9.90 12.97 -3.23
N THR A 4 9.31 12.28 -4.19
CA THR A 4 7.94 11.79 -4.14
C THR A 4 7.96 10.27 -4.00
N LEU A 5 7.14 9.74 -3.12
CA LEU A 5 6.81 8.33 -2.98
C LEU A 5 5.37 8.11 -3.46
N PHE A 6 5.16 7.06 -4.25
CA PHE A 6 3.83 6.61 -4.66
C PHE A 6 3.45 5.38 -3.84
N PHE A 7 2.22 5.33 -3.35
CA PHE A 7 1.64 4.17 -2.67
C PHE A 7 0.28 3.83 -3.27
N GLY A 8 0.00 2.54 -3.45
CA GLY A 8 -1.25 2.06 -4.01
C GLY A 8 -1.46 0.57 -3.79
N ILE A 9 -2.71 0.14 -3.95
CA ILE A 9 -3.15 -1.25 -3.78
C ILE A 9 -3.81 -1.69 -5.08
N ALA A 10 -3.47 -2.87 -5.57
CA ALA A 10 -4.04 -3.38 -6.82
C ALA A 10 -5.56 -3.53 -6.71
N ARG A 11 -6.32 -2.94 -7.65
CA ARG A 11 -7.79 -2.98 -7.69
C ARG A 11 -8.51 -2.39 -6.46
N HIS A 12 -7.85 -1.60 -5.63
CA HIS A 12 -8.50 -0.94 -4.50
C HIS A 12 -8.26 0.56 -4.54
N ASN A 13 -9.34 1.30 -4.30
CA ASN A 13 -9.24 2.75 -4.15
C ASN A 13 -8.90 3.09 -2.70
N LEU A 14 -8.10 4.14 -2.54
CA LEU A 14 -7.71 4.73 -1.27
C LEU A 14 -8.53 5.99 -1.04
N THR A 15 -9.32 6.00 0.02
CA THR A 15 -10.07 7.17 0.48
C THR A 15 -9.22 7.91 1.52
N VAL A 16 -8.71 9.08 1.14
CA VAL A 16 -7.91 9.92 2.03
C VAL A 16 -8.82 10.59 3.05
N VAL A 17 -8.49 10.48 4.34
CA VAL A 17 -9.30 11.03 5.44
C VAL A 17 -8.53 12.02 6.32
N ALA A 18 -7.20 11.92 6.37
CA ALA A 18 -6.34 12.87 7.06
C ALA A 18 -4.99 13.02 6.36
N MET A 19 -4.37 14.19 6.54
CA MET A 19 -3.00 14.49 6.09
C MET A 19 -2.25 15.17 7.23
N ASP A 20 -1.01 14.76 7.46
CA ASP A 20 -0.12 15.30 8.50
C ASP A 20 -0.78 15.34 9.89
N GLY A 21 -1.55 14.29 10.22
CA GLY A 21 -2.28 14.13 11.47
C GLY A 21 -3.54 15.00 11.60
N SER A 22 -3.91 15.76 10.57
CA SER A 22 -5.10 16.62 10.55
C SER A 22 -6.18 16.04 9.63
N PRO A 23 -7.44 15.90 10.11
CA PRO A 23 -8.55 15.47 9.26
C PRO A 23 -8.74 16.41 8.07
N ILE A 24 -8.98 15.87 6.88
CA ILE A 24 -9.31 16.69 5.72
C ILE A 24 -10.80 17.00 5.68
N THR A 25 -11.16 18.25 5.35
CA THR A 25 -12.56 18.73 5.36
C THR A 25 -13.47 17.94 4.42
N LYS A 26 -12.90 17.40 3.33
CA LYS A 26 -13.64 16.62 2.34
C LYS A 26 -12.80 15.41 1.92
N PRO A 27 -13.09 14.21 2.46
CA PRO A 27 -12.49 12.98 2.00
C PRO A 27 -12.65 12.80 0.49
N PHE A 28 -11.62 12.25 -0.15
CA PHE A 28 -11.63 11.94 -1.59
C PHE A 28 -10.98 10.58 -1.85
N SER A 29 -11.41 9.94 -2.93
CA SER A 29 -10.96 8.60 -3.32
C SER A 29 -10.02 8.67 -4.51
N THR A 30 -8.95 7.89 -4.49
CA THR A 30 -7.89 7.84 -5.51
C THR A 30 -7.29 6.45 -5.62
N ASP A 31 -6.80 6.05 -6.79
CA ASP A 31 -6.17 4.73 -6.99
C ASP A 31 -4.80 4.62 -6.32
N TYR A 32 -4.12 5.76 -6.16
CA TYR A 32 -2.83 5.88 -5.50
C TYR A 32 -2.71 7.21 -4.76
N VAL A 33 -1.81 7.25 -3.78
CA VAL A 33 -1.44 8.49 -3.08
C VAL A 33 0.01 8.86 -3.37
N GLU A 34 0.23 10.16 -3.43
CA GLU A 34 1.53 10.78 -3.59
C GLU A 34 1.98 11.38 -2.25
N LEU A 35 3.17 10.99 -1.79
CA LEU A 35 3.74 11.40 -0.50
C LEU A 35 5.08 12.10 -0.71
N SER A 36 5.22 13.31 -0.17
CA SER A 36 6.54 13.94 -0.05
C SER A 36 7.26 13.51 1.22
N ILE A 37 8.56 13.83 1.30
CA ILE A 37 9.34 13.65 2.53
C ILE A 37 8.63 14.34 3.70
N GLN A 38 8.58 13.67 4.86
CA GLN A 38 7.97 14.15 6.11
C GLN A 38 6.45 14.33 6.07
N GLN A 39 5.77 13.95 4.98
CA GLN A 39 4.32 13.93 4.96
C GLN A 39 3.78 12.58 5.42
N SER A 40 2.61 12.60 6.05
CA SER A 40 1.84 11.40 6.36
C SER A 40 0.42 11.54 5.81
N VAL A 41 -0.15 10.44 5.33
CA VAL A 41 -1.53 10.42 4.84
C VAL A 41 -2.23 9.22 5.45
N ASP A 42 -3.41 9.46 6.00
CA ASP A 42 -4.28 8.40 6.50
C ASP A 42 -5.34 8.11 5.44
N CYS A 43 -5.37 6.86 4.99
CA CYS A 43 -6.29 6.38 3.96
C CYS A 43 -7.09 5.18 4.47
N ILE A 44 -8.34 5.10 4.04
CA ILE A 44 -9.19 3.93 4.19
C ILE A 44 -9.32 3.27 2.82
N PHE A 45 -9.14 1.95 2.75
CA PHE A 45 -9.52 1.18 1.57
C PHE A 45 -10.65 0.23 1.93
N GLU A 46 -11.48 -0.10 0.95
CA GLU A 46 -12.61 -1.01 1.12
C GLU A 46 -12.28 -2.36 0.50
N ALA A 47 -12.46 -3.45 1.26
CA ALA A 47 -12.20 -4.81 0.81
C ALA A 47 -13.37 -5.38 -0.02
N ASN A 48 -13.71 -4.70 -1.11
CA ASN A 48 -14.89 -4.96 -1.95
C ASN A 48 -14.56 -5.73 -3.24
N GLN A 49 -13.36 -6.31 -3.35
CA GLN A 49 -12.95 -7.08 -4.52
C GLN A 49 -13.24 -8.57 -4.33
N GLN A 50 -13.21 -9.32 -5.42
CA GLN A 50 -13.35 -10.77 -5.39
C GLN A 50 -12.22 -11.38 -4.53
N PRO A 51 -12.48 -12.38 -3.66
CA PRO A 51 -11.43 -12.94 -2.81
C PRO A 51 -10.23 -13.43 -3.63
N ASP A 52 -9.10 -12.73 -3.49
CA ASP A 52 -7.85 -13.00 -4.19
C ASP A 52 -6.65 -12.34 -3.45
N TYR A 53 -5.46 -12.47 -4.01
CA TYR A 53 -4.25 -11.78 -3.57
C TYR A 53 -4.00 -10.52 -4.39
N TYR A 54 -3.80 -9.41 -3.68
CA TYR A 54 -3.58 -8.09 -4.28
C TYR A 54 -2.27 -7.49 -3.79
N TYR A 55 -1.39 -7.06 -4.70
CA TYR A 55 -0.16 -6.39 -4.28
C TYR A 55 -0.46 -4.97 -3.78
N MET A 56 0.13 -4.65 -2.64
CA MET A 56 0.39 -3.29 -2.18
C MET A 56 1.79 -2.91 -2.64
N VAL A 57 1.95 -1.71 -3.19
CA VAL A 57 3.23 -1.24 -3.68
C VAL A 57 3.52 0.17 -3.17
N ALA A 58 4.73 0.37 -2.68
CA ALA A 58 5.29 1.67 -2.34
C ALA A 58 6.63 1.86 -3.06
N GLY A 59 6.81 2.97 -3.76
CA GLY A 59 8.09 3.24 -4.45
C GLY A 59 8.21 4.64 -5.01
N THR A 60 9.44 5.10 -5.20
CA THR A 60 9.72 6.40 -5.84
C THR A 60 9.72 6.34 -7.35
N ASN A 61 9.89 5.14 -7.91
CA ASN A 61 10.02 4.88 -9.35
C ASN A 61 9.13 3.70 -9.71
N VAL A 62 7.83 3.95 -9.81
CA VAL A 62 6.87 2.92 -10.20
C VAL A 62 6.62 3.08 -11.70
N SER A 63 7.45 2.43 -12.51
CA SER A 63 7.25 2.29 -13.95
C SER A 63 6.61 0.93 -14.28
N GLN A 64 5.95 0.82 -15.44
CA GLN A 64 5.46 -0.46 -15.97
C GLN A 64 6.59 -1.50 -16.13
N THR A 65 7.84 -1.06 -16.25
CA THR A 65 9.02 -1.92 -16.23
C THR A 65 9.46 -2.16 -14.79
N HIS A 66 8.88 -3.21 -14.21
CA HIS A 66 9.02 -3.65 -12.83
C HIS A 66 10.45 -4.08 -12.50
N ASP A 67 11.21 -3.21 -11.83
CA ASP A 67 12.43 -3.62 -11.13
C ASP A 67 12.06 -3.85 -9.66
N THR A 68 11.79 -5.11 -9.30
CA THR A 68 11.39 -5.52 -7.94
C THR A 68 12.39 -5.08 -6.87
N ASN A 69 13.64 -4.78 -7.25
CA ASN A 69 14.65 -4.25 -6.34
C ASN A 69 14.42 -2.77 -5.94
N LYS A 70 13.61 -2.04 -6.71
CA LYS A 70 13.35 -0.60 -6.54
C LYS A 70 12.01 -0.27 -5.90
N ILE A 71 11.13 -1.27 -5.78
CA ILE A 71 9.78 -1.11 -5.22
C ILE A 71 9.62 -1.97 -3.97
N THR A 72 8.97 -1.42 -2.96
CA THR A 72 8.56 -2.16 -1.77
C THR A 72 7.18 -2.75 -2.03
N THR A 73 7.04 -4.07 -1.90
CA THR A 73 5.75 -4.76 -2.10
C THR A 73 5.29 -5.49 -0.85
N ALA A 74 3.98 -5.61 -0.70
CA ALA A 74 3.30 -6.44 0.29
C ALA A 74 2.02 -7.02 -0.35
N ILE A 75 1.36 -7.98 0.29
CA ILE A 75 0.16 -8.64 -0.26
C ILE A 75 -1.02 -8.42 0.68
N ILE A 76 -2.19 -8.12 0.12
CA ILE A 76 -3.48 -8.24 0.79
C ILE A 76 -4.05 -9.61 0.44
N GLU A 77 -4.32 -10.41 1.46
CA GLU A 77 -4.92 -11.73 1.35
C GLU A 77 -6.36 -11.64 1.82
N TYR A 78 -7.30 -11.91 0.92
CA TYR A 78 -8.71 -12.03 1.32
C TYR A 78 -8.92 -13.32 2.10
N GLU A 79 -9.75 -13.28 3.12
CA GLU A 79 -10.15 -14.48 3.85
C GLU A 79 -11.20 -15.25 3.06
N GLY A 80 -11.01 -16.56 2.89
CA GLY A 80 -12.01 -17.42 2.25
C GLY A 80 -11.43 -18.73 1.71
N ASN A 81 -12.31 -19.59 1.20
CA ASN A 81 -11.93 -20.82 0.51
C ASN A 81 -11.91 -20.58 -1.00
N TYR A 82 -10.76 -20.19 -1.54
CA TYR A 82 -10.55 -19.96 -2.96
C TYR A 82 -9.13 -20.35 -3.37
N THR A 83 -8.88 -20.50 -4.67
CA THR A 83 -7.54 -20.67 -5.21
C THR A 83 -7.02 -19.31 -5.66
N PRO A 84 -5.98 -18.74 -5.03
CA PRO A 84 -5.48 -17.42 -5.38
C PRO A 84 -4.88 -17.37 -6.79
N SER A 85 -5.05 -16.25 -7.48
CA SER A 85 -4.43 -16.00 -8.78
C SER A 85 -2.93 -15.82 -8.63
N SER A 86 -2.15 -16.39 -9.56
CA SER A 86 -0.69 -16.25 -9.60
C SER A 86 -0.22 -15.85 -11.00
N PRO A 87 0.55 -14.75 -11.16
CA PRO A 87 1.01 -13.85 -10.10
C PRO A 87 -0.11 -12.91 -9.59
N PRO A 88 -0.05 -12.46 -8.32
CA PRO A 88 -1.01 -11.48 -7.79
C PRO A 88 -1.00 -10.19 -8.59
N LEU A 89 -2.14 -9.50 -8.62
CA LEU A 89 -2.31 -8.28 -9.40
C LEU A 89 -1.49 -7.13 -8.83
N LEU A 90 -0.88 -6.32 -9.70
CA LEU A 90 -0.10 -5.13 -9.36
C LEU A 90 -0.95 -3.86 -9.50
N PRO A 91 -0.74 -2.82 -8.67
CA PRO A 91 -1.40 -1.54 -8.83
C PRO A 91 -0.87 -0.83 -10.07
N ASN A 92 -1.75 -0.08 -10.74
CA ASN A 92 -1.37 0.75 -11.87
C ASN A 92 -0.95 2.13 -11.37
N PHE A 93 0.24 2.58 -11.77
CA PHE A 93 0.78 3.89 -11.41
C PHE A 93 1.08 4.72 -12.66
N PRO A 94 1.02 6.07 -12.57
CA PRO A 94 1.44 6.92 -13.66
C PRO A 94 2.94 6.70 -13.97
N PRO A 95 3.34 6.70 -15.25
CA PRO A 95 4.74 6.49 -15.64
C PRO A 95 5.63 7.64 -15.12
N ASN A 96 6.41 7.35 -14.09
CA ASN A 96 7.44 8.23 -13.54
C ASN A 96 8.81 7.87 -14.15
N LYS A 97 9.51 8.86 -14.74
CA LYS A 97 10.83 8.71 -15.38
C LYS A 97 12.02 9.22 -14.55
N SER A 98 11.93 9.24 -13.23
CA SER A 98 13.03 9.68 -12.36
C SER A 98 14.01 8.52 -12.10
N SER A 99 15.20 8.55 -12.70
CA SER A 99 16.20 7.47 -12.58
C SER A 99 17.02 7.48 -11.27
N SER A 100 16.60 8.21 -10.24
CA SER A 100 17.40 8.33 -9.01
C SER A 100 17.13 7.18 -8.04
N ARG A 101 18.17 6.38 -7.72
CA ARG A 101 18.11 5.30 -6.71
C ARG A 101 18.13 5.93 -5.32
N ASN A 102 16.97 6.23 -4.76
CA ASN A 102 16.88 6.78 -3.42
C ASN A 102 16.06 5.87 -2.52
N TYR A 103 16.64 5.53 -1.37
CA TYR A 103 15.97 4.78 -0.31
C TYR A 103 15.16 5.77 0.52
N LEU A 104 13.83 5.74 0.40
CA LEU A 104 12.92 6.36 1.37
C LEU A 104 12.47 5.27 2.33
N ASN A 105 12.68 5.51 3.63
CA ASN A 105 12.14 4.64 4.67
C ASN A 105 10.69 5.04 4.91
N VAL A 106 9.77 4.10 4.75
CA VAL A 106 8.33 4.32 4.90
C VAL A 106 7.86 3.51 6.10
N ILE A 107 7.19 4.17 7.04
CA ILE A 107 6.48 3.50 8.13
C ILE A 107 5.00 3.56 7.75
N MET A 108 4.39 2.40 7.56
CA MET A 108 2.97 2.29 7.24
C MET A 108 2.28 1.63 8.43
N THR A 109 1.42 2.39 9.09
CA THR A 109 0.66 1.92 10.27
C THR A 109 -0.76 1.61 9.80
N PHE A 110 -1.18 0.35 9.95
CA PHE A 110 -2.55 -0.04 9.67
C PHE A 110 -3.35 -0.04 10.97
N VAL A 111 -4.46 0.70 10.99
CA VAL A 111 -5.46 0.61 12.06
C VAL A 111 -6.68 -0.08 11.47
N ILE A 112 -6.88 -1.36 11.82
CA ILE A 112 -8.05 -2.13 11.39
C ILE A 112 -9.22 -1.75 12.31
N LEU A 113 -10.16 -0.95 11.79
CA LEU A 113 -11.39 -0.61 12.49
C LEU A 113 -12.42 -1.74 12.26
N GLY A 114 -12.40 -2.76 13.13
CA GLY A 114 -13.38 -3.85 13.17
C GLY A 114 -13.82 -4.15 14.61
N LEU A 115 -15.12 -4.41 14.80
CA LEU A 115 -15.69 -4.83 16.08
C LEU A 115 -14.95 -6.08 16.58
N PHE A 116 -14.35 -5.97 17.77
CA PHE A 116 -13.58 -7.03 18.45
C PHE A 116 -12.30 -7.48 17.73
N PHE A 117 -11.25 -6.67 17.76
CA PHE A 117 -9.91 -7.05 18.26
C PHE A 117 -8.97 -5.83 18.13
N CYS A 118 -8.74 -5.13 19.23
CA CYS A 118 -7.69 -4.11 19.33
C CYS A 118 -6.34 -4.83 19.36
N MET A 119 -5.83 -5.23 18.20
CA MET A 119 -4.43 -5.64 18.03
C MET A 119 -3.74 -4.53 17.25
N SER A 120 -3.14 -3.58 17.96
CA SER A 120 -2.22 -2.61 17.38
C SER A 120 -1.01 -3.36 16.82
N LEU A 121 -1.05 -3.75 15.54
CA LEU A 121 0.12 -4.28 14.86
C LEU A 121 1.02 -3.12 14.41
N VAL A 122 2.01 -2.81 15.24
CA VAL A 122 3.14 -1.96 14.85
C VAL A 122 4.09 -2.81 14.01
N PHE A 123 4.00 -2.71 12.68
CA PHE A 123 4.99 -3.30 11.79
C PHE A 123 6.20 -2.37 11.67
N ILE A 124 7.26 -2.65 12.44
CA ILE A 124 8.57 -2.04 12.20
C ILE A 124 9.16 -2.66 10.93
N TRP A 125 9.35 -1.83 9.90
CA TRP A 125 9.89 -2.25 8.61
C TRP A 125 11.42 -2.31 8.70
N TYR A 126 12.00 -3.50 8.71
CA TYR A 126 13.44 -3.69 8.54
C TYR A 126 13.68 -4.54 7.30
N ARG A 127 14.55 -4.05 6.40
CA ARG A 127 14.97 -4.74 5.19
C ARG A 127 15.86 -5.92 5.58
N ARG A 128 15.31 -7.14 5.62
CA ARG A 128 16.07 -8.40 5.63
C ARG A 128 15.83 -9.15 4.33
N PRO A 129 16.85 -9.66 3.62
CA PRO A 129 16.71 -10.15 2.24
C PRO A 129 16.00 -11.51 2.08
N SER A 130 15.53 -12.14 3.17
CA SER A 130 15.30 -13.59 3.18
C SER A 130 14.05 -14.04 3.96
N ARG A 131 12.94 -13.30 3.88
CA ARG A 131 11.65 -13.79 4.41
C ARG A 131 10.50 -13.62 3.39
N PRO A 132 9.48 -14.50 3.47
CA PRO A 132 8.33 -14.53 2.56
C PRO A 132 7.62 -13.16 2.49
N HIS A 133 6.93 -12.93 1.38
CA HIS A 133 6.07 -11.76 1.19
C HIS A 133 5.28 -11.45 2.48
N ARG A 134 5.31 -10.19 2.93
CA ARG A 134 4.53 -9.76 4.09
C ARG A 134 3.07 -9.63 3.62
N SER A 135 2.17 -10.40 4.22
CA SER A 135 0.74 -10.35 3.93
C SER A 135 -0.07 -9.71 5.06
N ALA A 136 -1.20 -9.12 4.70
CA ALA A 136 -2.24 -8.69 5.62
C ALA A 136 -3.55 -9.40 5.25
N MET A 137 -4.17 -10.08 6.21
CA MET A 137 -5.46 -10.75 6.03
C MET A 137 -6.58 -9.73 6.13
N VAL A 138 -7.55 -9.83 5.22
CA VAL A 138 -8.71 -8.95 5.18
C VAL A 138 -9.97 -9.77 4.95
N THR A 139 -10.98 -9.55 5.78
CA THR A 139 -12.28 -10.20 5.61
C THR A 139 -13.03 -9.52 4.47
N PRO A 140 -13.57 -10.27 3.49
CA PRO A 140 -14.43 -9.69 2.46
C PRO A 140 -15.66 -9.04 3.11
N LEU A 141 -16.12 -7.94 2.51
CA LEU A 141 -17.40 -7.32 2.85
C LEU A 141 -18.60 -8.16 2.42
#